data_AF-A0A480AA12-F1
#
_entry.id   AF-A0A480AA12-F1
#
_cell.length_a   1.000
_cell.length_b   1.000
_cell.length_c   1.000
_cell.angle_alpha   90.00
_cell.angle_beta   90.00
_cell.angle_gamma   90.00
#
_symmetry.space_group_name_H-M   'P 1'
#
loop_
_entity.id
_entity.type
_entity.pdbx_description
1 polymer ?
#
loop_
_entity_poly.entity_id
_entity_poly.type
_entity_poly.pdbx_seq_one_letter_code
_entity_poly.pdbx_strand_id
1 'polypeptide(L)'
;MLYRKFVGILSGEENQQGYGCINGINIFNYFKPWQVFGLDPKTATKEEIKSAYYRLSKIYHPDNPETGDRGIFERVEIMYKSIITGI
;
A
#
# COMPACT_ATOMS: atom_id res chain seq x y z
N MET A 1 -17.17 -24.62 1.79
CA MET A 1 -16.66 -24.06 0.52
C MET A 1 -17.53 -22.87 0.17
N LEU A 2 -17.02 -21.64 0.19
CA LEU A 2 -17.76 -20.50 -0.35
C LEU A 2 -16.82 -19.58 -1.11
N TYR A 3 -16.95 -19.66 -2.43
CA TYR A 3 -16.26 -18.87 -3.43
C TYR A 3 -16.83 -17.45 -3.41
N ARG A 4 -16.00 -16.42 -3.24
CA ARG A 4 -16.38 -15.03 -3.59
C ARG A 4 -15.64 -14.62 -4.85
N LYS A 5 -16.27 -14.97 -5.97
CA LYS A 5 -16.08 -14.35 -7.29
C LYS A 5 -16.34 -12.84 -7.18
N PHE A 6 -15.44 -12.06 -7.77
CA PHE A 6 -15.68 -10.76 -8.43
C PHE A 6 -16.75 -9.86 -7.78
N VAL A 7 -16.35 -8.96 -6.87
CA VAL A 7 -17.15 -7.77 -6.56
C VAL A 7 -16.19 -6.62 -6.32
N GLY A 8 -16.40 -5.50 -7.02
CA GLY A 8 -15.68 -4.26 -6.76
C GLY A 8 -15.81 -3.83 -5.30
N ILE A 9 -14.85 -3.02 -4.86
CA ILE A 9 -14.77 -2.45 -3.51
C ILE A 9 -16.16 -1.92 -3.13
N LEU A 10 -16.81 -2.52 -2.13
CA LEU A 10 -18.14 -2.10 -1.67
C LEU A 10 -18.03 -0.69 -1.07
N SER A 11 -18.87 0.24 -1.55
CA SER A 11 -19.05 1.59 -1.01
C SER A 11 -19.49 1.50 0.46
N GLY A 12 -18.53 1.64 1.38
CA GLY A 12 -18.72 1.39 2.82
C GLY A 12 -17.51 0.74 3.49
N GLU A 13 -16.65 0.05 2.72
CA GLU A 13 -15.36 -0.47 3.19
C GLU A 13 -14.17 0.42 2.80
N GLU A 14 -14.43 1.67 2.45
CA GLU A 14 -13.42 2.69 2.11
C GLU A 14 -12.64 3.18 3.35
N ASN A 15 -13.02 2.68 4.52
CA ASN A 15 -12.40 2.90 5.82
C ASN A 15 -12.22 1.57 6.56
N GLN A 16 -11.63 0.55 5.93
CA GLN A 16 -11.12 -0.58 6.72
C GLN A 16 -10.08 -0.04 7.70
N GLN A 17 -10.49 0.13 8.96
CA GLN A 17 -9.61 0.43 10.07
C GLN A 17 -9.13 -0.91 10.60
N GLY A 18 -7.83 -1.17 10.45
CA GLY A 18 -7.23 -2.44 10.83
C GLY A 18 -5.78 -2.57 10.40
N TYR A 19 -5.16 -3.65 10.85
CA TYR A 19 -3.78 -4.00 10.52
C TYR A 19 -3.56 -4.08 9.00
N GLY A 20 -2.59 -3.31 8.48
CA GLY A 20 -2.24 -3.30 7.06
C GLY A 20 -3.17 -2.52 6.14
N CYS A 21 -4.00 -1.61 6.66
CA CYS A 21 -4.77 -0.69 5.82
C CYS A 21 -4.04 0.64 5.65
N ILE A 22 -3.66 0.97 4.40
CA ILE A 22 -3.00 2.23 4.02
C ILE A 22 -3.87 2.91 2.97
N ASN A 23 -4.25 4.17 3.20
CA ASN A 23 -5.14 4.94 2.31
C ASN A 23 -6.46 4.20 1.96
N GLY A 24 -7.06 3.54 2.95
CA GLY A 24 -8.32 2.80 2.76
C GLY A 24 -8.16 1.46 2.02
N ILE A 25 -6.92 1.03 1.75
CA ILE A 25 -6.63 -0.23 1.06
C ILE A 25 -5.84 -1.15 1.96
N ASN A 26 -6.36 -2.36 2.15
CA ASN A 26 -5.62 -3.42 2.81
C ASN A 26 -4.53 -3.96 1.87
N ILE A 27 -3.27 -3.65 2.16
CA ILE A 27 -2.10 -4.05 1.35
C ILE A 27 -1.86 -5.57 1.31
N PHE A 28 -2.41 -6.32 2.27
CA PHE A 28 -2.34 -7.77 2.28
C PHE A 28 -3.38 -8.39 1.35
N ASN A 29 -4.59 -7.82 1.30
CA ASN A 29 -5.69 -8.31 0.46
C ASN A 29 -5.64 -7.79 -0.97
N TYR A 30 -5.19 -6.56 -1.19
CA TYR A 30 -5.24 -5.88 -2.48
C TYR A 30 -3.88 -5.34 -2.90
N PHE A 31 -3.46 -5.71 -4.10
CA PHE A 31 -2.22 -5.21 -4.69
C PHE A 31 -2.48 -3.95 -5.52
N LYS A 32 -2.55 -2.81 -4.85
CA LYS A 32 -2.81 -1.50 -5.49
C LYS A 32 -1.75 -0.47 -5.11
N PRO A 33 -0.53 -0.58 -5.66
CA PRO A 33 0.61 0.18 -5.17
C PRO A 33 0.38 1.70 -5.36
N TRP A 34 -0.16 2.13 -6.50
CA TRP A 34 -0.49 3.53 -6.79
C TRP A 34 -1.43 4.16 -5.75
N GLN A 35 -2.54 3.50 -5.44
CA GLN A 35 -3.48 4.03 -4.44
C GLN A 35 -2.90 3.97 -3.01
N VAL A 36 -2.12 2.93 -2.69
CA VAL A 36 -1.42 2.80 -1.39
C VAL A 36 -0.43 3.95 -1.19
N PHE A 37 0.32 4.32 -2.22
CA PHE A 37 1.22 5.48 -2.20
C PHE A 37 0.48 6.82 -2.35
N GLY A 38 -0.82 6.81 -2.67
CA GLY A 38 -1.61 8.02 -2.94
C GLY A 38 -1.15 8.75 -4.20
N LEU A 39 -0.63 8.01 -5.18
CA LEU A 39 -0.05 8.53 -6.42
C LEU A 39 -0.88 8.12 -7.62
N ASP A 40 -0.92 8.99 -8.64
CA ASP A 40 -1.60 8.70 -9.90
C ASP A 40 -0.62 8.03 -10.90
N PRO A 41 -0.94 6.86 -11.47
CA PRO A 41 -0.05 6.15 -12.38
C PRO A 41 0.29 6.91 -13.68
N LYS A 42 -0.50 7.92 -14.06
CA LYS A 42 -0.31 8.68 -15.31
C LYS A 42 0.56 9.92 -15.11
N THR A 43 0.58 10.49 -13.90
CA THR A 43 1.30 11.74 -13.62
C THR A 43 2.45 11.58 -12.64
N ALA A 44 2.47 10.51 -11.84
CA ALA A 44 3.46 10.32 -10.80
C ALA A 44 4.87 10.15 -11.38
N THR A 45 5.79 10.95 -10.84
CA THR A 45 7.21 10.88 -11.21
C THR A 45 7.96 9.87 -10.35
N LYS A 46 9.12 9.39 -10.84
CA LYS A 46 10.00 8.48 -10.06
C LYS A 46 10.41 9.10 -8.71
N GLU A 47 10.52 10.43 -8.64
CA GLU A 47 10.84 11.16 -7.41
C GLU A 47 9.66 11.16 -6.41
N GLU A 48 8.43 11.36 -6.89
CA GLU A 48 7.24 11.27 -6.04
C GLU A 48 7.02 9.85 -5.51
N ILE A 49 7.24 8.83 -6.34
CA ILE A 49 7.16 7.42 -5.93
C ILE A 49 8.18 7.15 -4.81
N LYS A 50 9.43 7.62 -4.96
CA LYS A 50 10.46 7.52 -3.92
C LYS A 50 10.07 8.26 -2.65
N SER A 51 9.52 9.47 -2.78
CA SER A 51 9.12 10.29 -1.62
C SER A 51 7.98 9.63 -0.84
N ALA A 52 6.97 9.10 -1.54
CA ALA A 52 5.86 8.37 -0.93
C ALA A 52 6.35 7.08 -0.25
N TYR A 53 7.22 6.32 -0.91
CA TYR A 53 7.87 5.14 -0.33
C TYR A 53 8.63 5.50 0.94
N TYR A 54 9.49 6.52 0.89
CA TYR A 54 10.28 6.93 2.05
C TYR A 54 9.41 7.33 3.25
N ARG A 55 8.29 8.02 3.02
CA ARG A 55 7.33 8.37 4.07
C ARG A 55 6.72 7.13 4.72
N LEU A 56 6.22 6.19 3.93
CA LEU A 56 5.64 4.94 4.44
C LEU A 56 6.69 4.07 5.13
N SER A 57 7.88 3.93 4.54
CA SER A 57 9.01 3.24 5.14
C SER A 57 9.39 3.83 6.48
N LYS A 58 9.41 5.16 6.63
CA LYS A 58 9.72 5.81 7.89
C LYS A 58 8.65 5.60 8.96
N ILE A 59 7.39 5.40 8.58
CA ILE A 59 6.29 5.13 9.52
C ILE A 59 6.33 3.66 9.96
N TYR A 60 6.39 2.74 8.99
CA TYR A 60 6.28 1.30 9.23
C TYR A 60 7.63 0.60 9.43
N HIS A 61 8.74 1.33 9.52
CA HIS A 61 10.07 0.73 9.71
C HIS A 61 10.08 -0.18 10.95
N PRO A 62 10.61 -1.41 10.88
CA PRO A 62 10.63 -2.31 12.05
C PRO A 62 11.35 -1.74 13.28
N ASP A 63 12.28 -0.79 13.09
CA ASP A 63 12.92 -0.07 14.21
C ASP A 63 12.00 0.97 14.90
N ASN A 64 10.83 1.31 14.35
CA ASN A 64 9.90 2.17 15.06
C ASN A 64 9.17 1.36 16.14
N PRO A 65 9.28 1.74 17.42
CA PRO A 65 8.64 1.00 18.51
C PRO A 65 7.13 1.20 18.56
N GLU A 66 6.59 2.27 17.97
CA GLU A 66 5.16 2.61 18.03
C GLU A 66 4.36 2.08 16.83
N THR A 67 4.89 2.28 15.62
CA THR A 67 4.20 1.99 14.35
C THR A 67 4.97 1.02 13.46
N GLY A 68 6.11 0.51 13.94
CA GLY A 68 6.96 -0.37 13.17
C GLY A 68 6.29 -1.71 12.91
N ASP A 69 6.22 -2.06 11.64
CA ASP A 69 5.66 -3.33 11.23
C ASP A 69 6.40 -3.87 10.02
N ARG A 70 7.12 -4.96 10.26
CA ARG A 70 7.92 -5.61 9.24
C ARG A 70 7.07 -6.13 8.08
N GLY A 71 5.88 -6.67 8.34
CA GLY A 71 5.01 -7.22 7.30
C GLY A 71 4.47 -6.12 6.37
N ILE A 72 4.07 -4.99 6.94
CA ILE A 72 3.64 -3.81 6.18
C ILE A 72 4.81 -3.23 5.40
N PHE A 73 5.97 -3.09 6.04
CA PHE A 73 7.18 -2.58 5.40
C PHE A 73 7.59 -3.42 4.18
N GLU A 74 7.68 -4.74 4.34
CA GLU A 74 8.02 -5.66 3.25
C GLU A 74 7.01 -5.55 2.11
N ARG A 75 5.72 -5.41 2.43
CA ARG A 75 4.67 -5.28 1.41
C ARG A 75 4.77 -3.97 0.64
N VAL A 76 5.03 -2.86 1.34
CA VAL A 76 5.27 -1.53 0.75
C VAL A 76 6.52 -1.57 -0.15
N GLU A 77 7.59 -2.26 0.27
CA GLU A 77 8.79 -2.44 -0.54
C GLU A 77 8.52 -3.21 -1.84
N ILE A 78 7.77 -4.33 -1.76
CA ILE A 78 7.38 -5.11 -2.95
C ILE A 78 6.55 -4.26 -3.91
N MET A 79 5.61 -3.47 -3.39
CA MET A 79 4.79 -2.56 -4.18
C MET A 79 5.63 -1.48 -4.87
N TYR A 80 6.58 -0.88 -4.17
CA TYR A 80 7.51 0.10 -4.72
C TYR A 80 8.38 -0.50 -5.82
N LYS A 81 8.98 -1.68 -5.58
CA LYS A 81 9.77 -2.41 -6.58
C LYS A 81 8.94 -2.71 -7.82
N SER A 82 7.69 -3.15 -7.67
CA SER A 82 6.80 -3.41 -8.79
C SER A 82 6.51 -2.17 -9.64
N ILE A 83 6.37 -0.99 -9.04
CA ILE A 83 6.20 0.25 -9.79
C ILE A 83 7.49 0.60 -10.53
N ILE A 84 8.65 0.56 -9.85
CA ILE A 84 9.93 0.97 -10.45
C ILE A 84 10.38 0.01 -11.56
N THR A 85 10.16 -1.28 -11.41
CA THR A 85 10.47 -2.28 -12.45
C THR A 85 9.55 -2.13 -13.67
N GLY A 86 8.35 -1.59 -13.51
CA GLY A 86 7.37 -1.39 -14.58
C GLY A 86 7.51 -0.08 -15.37
N ILE A 87 8.41 0.84 -14.99
CA ILE A 87 8.64 2.16 -15.62
C ILE A 87 10.04 2.27 -16.22
#